data_AF-A0A9Q8P8B7-F1
#
_entry.id   AF-A0A9Q8P8B7-F1
#
_cell.length_a   1.000
_cell.length_b   1.000
_cell.length_c   1.000
_cell.angle_alpha   90.00
_cell.angle_beta   90.00
_cell.angle_gamma   90.00
#
_symmetry.space_group_name_H-M   'P 1'
#
loop_
_entity.id
_entity.type
_entity.pdbx_description
1 polymer ?
#
loop_
_entity_poly.entity_id
_entity_poly.type
_entity_poly.pdbx_seq_one_letter_code
_entity_poly.pdbx_strand_id
1 'polypeptide(L)'
;MTVTDCSAAISRYCALGLSPSATPRKVAGRPLPALAAALGWLVQNSTTPSEQKSDVRGLKLPQKARRTSDTQEWDPDEEDDDHKIWRGAKILGGGISKAALYVEVDNGHNIVDRIVVKDTLVTSNNWHKDPRRWHGWTENGKPEDRVPLEWWTHHLASICPETQYIVRLRGAPALDYTRCIHRIYIEYCSRGDLTDVVETHRAVPDRVPQQFLFFVMKVLAECGLIMEQGGINFRPNDWKQIIHRDLKPDNILLDASRPDHFPLWPQPKLADFGLAFLTTPDDPANPVTRNSGAGTVGYLPPRTELLRQ
;
A
#
# COMPACT_ATOMS: atom_id res chain seq x y z
N MET A 1 6.19 -19.41 -10.76
CA MET A 1 5.38 -18.72 -11.79
C MET A 1 6.31 -18.20 -12.86
N THR A 2 6.19 -18.74 -14.07
CA THR A 2 7.04 -18.39 -15.21
C THR A 2 6.49 -17.15 -15.93
N VAL A 3 7.30 -16.49 -16.75
CA VAL A 3 6.96 -15.27 -17.53
C VAL A 3 5.66 -15.39 -18.35
N THR A 4 5.22 -16.62 -18.64
CA THR A 4 3.92 -16.95 -19.26
C THR A 4 2.69 -16.60 -18.41
N ASP A 5 2.79 -16.61 -17.07
CA ASP A 5 1.66 -16.31 -16.17
C ASP A 5 1.32 -14.81 -16.13
N CYS A 6 2.30 -13.92 -16.30
CA CYS A 6 2.09 -12.48 -16.39
C CYS A 6 1.31 -12.07 -17.66
N SER A 7 1.51 -12.77 -18.78
CA SER A 7 0.81 -12.49 -20.04
C SER A 7 -0.68 -12.87 -19.98
N ALA A 8 -1.01 -13.93 -19.23
CA ALA A 8 -2.39 -14.38 -19.02
C ALA A 8 -3.19 -13.42 -18.12
N ALA A 9 -2.56 -12.86 -17.09
CA ALA A 9 -3.18 -11.83 -16.24
C ALA A 9 -3.45 -10.53 -17.02
N ILE A 10 -2.53 -10.12 -17.90
CA ILE A 10 -2.69 -8.95 -18.78
C ILE A 10 -3.78 -9.20 -19.84
N SER A 11 -3.85 -10.40 -20.43
CA SER A 11 -4.90 -10.75 -21.41
C SER A 11 -6.31 -10.74 -20.83
N ARG A 12 -6.48 -11.14 -19.55
CA ARG A 12 -7.77 -11.03 -18.86
C ARG A 12 -8.19 -9.57 -18.62
N TYR A 13 -7.22 -8.67 -18.46
CA TYR A 13 -7.46 -7.23 -18.32
C TYR A 13 -7.80 -6.57 -19.67
N CYS A 14 -7.20 -7.02 -20.77
CA CYS A 14 -7.50 -6.53 -22.12
C CYS A 14 -8.83 -7.08 -22.69
N ALA A 15 -9.31 -8.24 -22.25
CA ALA A 15 -10.53 -8.87 -22.75
C ALA A 15 -11.83 -8.19 -22.29
N LEU A 16 -11.78 -7.24 -21.34
CA LEU A 16 -12.94 -6.50 -20.85
C LEU A 16 -13.29 -5.24 -21.66
N GLY A 17 -12.66 -5.02 -22.82
CA GLY A 17 -13.03 -3.89 -23.68
C GLY A 17 -12.49 -4.02 -25.10
N LEU A 18 -13.43 -4.23 -26.04
CA LEU A 18 -13.35 -4.12 -27.50
C LEU A 18 -13.12 -5.45 -28.26
N SER A 19 -14.19 -5.89 -28.92
CA SER A 19 -14.20 -6.92 -29.97
C SER A 19 -13.36 -6.50 -31.19
N PRO A 20 -12.61 -7.41 -31.84
CA PRO A 20 -11.81 -7.10 -33.01
C PRO A 20 -12.66 -7.24 -34.29
N SER A 21 -13.57 -6.30 -34.55
CA SER A 21 -14.18 -6.15 -35.89
C SER A 21 -14.84 -4.79 -36.11
N ALA A 22 -14.06 -3.74 -36.32
CA ALA A 22 -14.48 -2.58 -37.10
C ALA A 22 -13.26 -1.73 -37.50
N THR A 23 -13.15 -1.44 -38.80
CA THR A 23 -12.20 -0.51 -39.41
C THR A 23 -12.31 0.93 -38.84
N PRO A 24 -11.24 1.74 -38.88
CA PRO A 24 -11.09 2.92 -38.03
C PRO A 24 -11.90 4.11 -38.55
N ARG A 25 -12.88 4.58 -37.77
CA ARG A 25 -13.34 5.97 -37.87
C ARG A 25 -12.51 6.83 -36.91
N LYS A 26 -11.83 7.83 -37.48
CA LYS A 26 -11.19 8.92 -36.76
C LYS A 26 -12.19 9.53 -35.77
N VAL A 27 -11.92 9.38 -34.47
CA VAL A 27 -12.50 10.24 -33.45
C VAL A 27 -11.34 10.85 -32.68
N ALA A 28 -11.31 12.18 -32.71
CA ALA A 28 -10.27 13.02 -32.16
C ALA A 28 -10.19 12.90 -30.62
N GLY A 29 -8.94 12.85 -30.15
CA GLY A 29 -8.43 13.31 -28.85
C GLY A 29 -9.26 13.07 -27.60
N ARG A 30 -8.84 12.10 -26.76
CA ARG A 30 -9.06 12.11 -25.31
C ARG A 30 -7.89 11.45 -24.57
N PRO A 31 -7.32 12.04 -23.51
CA PRO A 31 -6.21 11.46 -22.77
C PRO A 31 -6.70 10.37 -21.80
N LEU A 32 -5.86 9.34 -21.62
CA LEU A 32 -5.98 8.24 -20.65
C LEU A 32 -5.94 8.76 -19.18
N PRO A 33 -6.50 8.05 -18.19
CA PRO A 33 -6.48 8.46 -16.78
C PRO A 33 -5.04 8.60 -16.27
N ALA A 34 -4.79 9.55 -15.36
CA ALA A 34 -3.45 10.00 -14.98
C ALA A 34 -2.44 8.90 -14.58
N LEU A 35 -2.87 7.81 -13.94
CA LEU A 35 -2.00 6.66 -13.67
C LEU A 35 -1.68 5.86 -14.95
N ALA A 36 -2.61 5.72 -15.88
CA ALA A 36 -2.35 5.17 -17.20
C ALA A 36 -1.55 6.14 -18.09
N ALA A 37 -1.58 7.45 -17.83
CA ALA A 37 -0.71 8.43 -18.46
C ALA A 37 0.71 8.41 -17.85
N ALA A 38 0.86 8.22 -16.54
CA ALA A 38 2.15 8.05 -15.87
C ALA A 38 2.79 6.70 -16.21
N LEU A 39 2.02 5.61 -16.15
CA LEU A 39 2.43 4.29 -16.62
C LEU A 39 2.62 4.27 -18.13
N GLY A 40 1.78 4.97 -18.89
CA GLY A 40 1.91 5.12 -20.34
C GLY A 40 3.16 5.91 -20.73
N TRP A 41 3.47 6.99 -20.01
CA TRP A 41 4.72 7.73 -20.14
C TRP A 41 5.90 6.85 -19.73
N LEU A 42 5.85 6.12 -18.62
CA LEU A 42 6.92 5.21 -18.18
C LEU A 42 7.15 4.05 -19.16
N VAL A 43 6.09 3.50 -19.75
CA VAL A 43 6.15 2.43 -20.77
C VAL A 43 6.70 2.97 -22.09
N GLN A 44 6.22 4.13 -22.56
CA GLN A 44 6.77 4.84 -23.72
C GLN A 44 8.23 5.21 -23.51
N ASN A 45 8.64 5.32 -22.25
CA ASN A 45 9.99 5.66 -21.86
C ASN A 45 10.74 4.51 -21.20
N SER A 46 10.47 3.25 -21.55
CA SER A 46 11.24 2.11 -21.05
C SER A 46 12.26 1.62 -22.09
N THR A 47 13.42 1.14 -21.65
CA THR A 47 14.40 0.48 -22.52
C THR A 47 14.30 -1.04 -22.35
N THR A 48 14.32 -1.77 -23.47
CA THR A 48 14.48 -3.23 -23.48
C THR A 48 15.94 -3.58 -23.17
N PRO A 49 16.23 -4.55 -22.29
CA PRO A 49 17.61 -4.95 -22.05
C PRO A 49 18.18 -5.70 -23.26
N SER A 50 19.29 -5.20 -23.80
CA SER A 50 20.21 -6.00 -24.60
C SER A 50 21.01 -6.94 -23.68
N GLU A 51 21.15 -8.20 -24.08
CA GLU A 51 21.87 -9.24 -23.37
C GLU A 51 23.31 -8.79 -23.01
N GLN A 52 23.58 -8.62 -21.72
CA GLN A 52 24.94 -8.64 -21.19
C GLN A 52 25.02 -9.66 -20.05
N LYS A 53 25.79 -10.72 -20.30
CA LYS A 53 26.26 -11.69 -19.32
C LYS A 53 27.30 -11.02 -18.44
N SER A 54 27.14 -11.07 -17.12
CA SER A 54 28.25 -10.84 -16.19
C SER A 54 28.27 -11.91 -15.09
N ASP A 55 29.49 -12.42 -14.94
CA ASP A 55 30.05 -13.50 -14.13
C ASP A 55 29.55 -13.53 -12.67
N VAL A 56 29.17 -14.72 -12.19
CA VAL A 56 28.77 -14.98 -10.81
C VAL A 56 29.83 -15.86 -10.18
N ARG A 57 30.71 -15.29 -9.34
CA ARG A 57 31.53 -16.08 -8.42
C ARG A 57 31.51 -15.53 -7.01
N GLY A 58 31.02 -16.40 -6.12
CA GLY A 58 31.57 -16.61 -4.80
C GLY A 58 30.98 -15.77 -3.69
N LEU A 59 30.08 -16.37 -2.90
CA LEU A 59 29.99 -16.16 -1.45
C LEU A 59 29.35 -17.41 -0.82
N LYS A 60 30.10 -18.02 0.10
CA LYS A 60 29.79 -19.31 0.75
C LYS A 60 28.74 -19.14 1.85
N LEU A 61 27.84 -20.12 1.95
CA LEU A 61 26.90 -20.32 3.06
C LEU A 61 27.64 -20.86 4.31
N PRO A 62 27.25 -20.50 5.54
CA PRO A 62 27.56 -21.31 6.71
C PRO A 62 26.48 -22.38 6.93
N GLN A 63 26.92 -23.64 7.03
CA GLN A 63 26.14 -24.76 7.54
C GLN A 63 26.44 -24.98 9.03
N LYS A 64 25.40 -25.13 9.85
CA LYS A 64 25.04 -26.33 10.63
C LYS A 64 24.22 -25.97 11.86
N ALA A 65 23.00 -26.51 11.91
CA ALA A 65 22.20 -26.61 13.12
C ALA A 65 22.73 -27.74 14.02
N ARG A 66 22.74 -27.54 15.34
CA ARG A 66 22.76 -28.61 16.34
C ARG A 66 21.50 -28.49 17.19
N ARG A 67 20.77 -29.60 17.30
CA ARG A 67 19.76 -29.85 18.32
C ARG A 67 20.44 -30.27 19.61
N THR A 68 19.95 -29.80 20.75
CA THR A 68 19.79 -30.61 21.97
C THR A 68 18.55 -30.13 22.71
N SER A 69 17.75 -31.10 23.16
CA SER A 69 16.73 -30.99 24.19
C SER A 69 17.35 -30.58 25.52
N ASP A 70 16.65 -29.84 26.37
CA ASP A 70 16.51 -30.16 27.79
C ASP A 70 15.40 -29.32 28.43
N THR A 71 14.66 -29.97 29.31
CA THR A 71 13.61 -29.43 30.19
C THR A 71 14.23 -28.60 31.29
N GLN A 72 13.81 -27.34 31.46
CA GLN A 72 14.30 -26.45 32.51
C GLN A 72 13.16 -26.12 33.49
N GLU A 73 13.41 -26.42 34.76
CA GLU A 73 12.58 -26.07 35.92
C GLU A 73 12.56 -24.56 36.12
N TRP A 74 11.41 -24.04 36.59
CA TRP A 74 11.15 -22.61 36.80
C TRP A 74 11.80 -22.12 38.10
N ASP A 75 12.77 -21.21 37.99
CA ASP A 75 13.42 -20.50 39.09
C ASP A 75 12.75 -19.12 39.27
N PRO A 76 12.13 -18.82 40.43
CA PRO A 76 11.43 -17.56 40.68
C PRO A 76 12.35 -16.33 40.89
N ASP A 77 13.68 -16.48 40.88
CA ASP A 77 14.66 -15.40 41.02
C ASP A 77 15.45 -15.08 39.72
N GLU A 78 15.06 -15.60 38.55
CA GLU A 78 15.58 -15.12 37.26
C GLU A 78 14.99 -13.73 36.95
N GLU A 79 15.78 -12.68 37.18
CA GLU A 79 15.48 -11.33 36.67
C GLU A 79 15.37 -11.37 35.13
N ASP A 80 14.17 -11.16 34.59
CA ASP A 80 13.87 -11.00 33.16
C ASP A 80 14.64 -9.80 32.57
N ASP A 81 15.92 -9.99 32.26
CA ASP A 81 16.85 -8.98 31.70
C ASP A 81 16.65 -8.76 30.19
N ASP A 82 15.40 -8.76 29.72
CA ASP A 82 15.01 -8.67 28.31
C ASP A 82 14.22 -7.37 28.03
N HIS A 83 14.68 -6.25 28.59
CA HIS A 83 14.04 -4.94 28.46
C HIS A 83 14.15 -4.37 27.03
N LYS A 84 13.17 -4.66 26.17
CA LYS A 84 13.00 -4.00 24.86
C LYS A 84 12.27 -2.68 25.01
N ILE A 85 12.76 -1.64 24.34
CA ILE A 85 12.16 -0.29 24.39
C ILE A 85 11.96 0.31 23.00
N TRP A 86 10.79 0.93 22.80
CA TRP A 86 10.49 1.68 21.59
C TRP A 86 11.01 3.12 21.68
N ARG A 87 11.77 3.55 20.67
CA ARG A 87 12.31 4.90 20.55
C ARG A 87 11.90 5.54 19.22
N GLY A 88 11.51 6.82 19.26
CA GLY A 88 11.26 7.60 18.06
C GLY A 88 12.58 7.90 17.34
N ALA A 89 12.69 7.52 16.07
CA ALA A 89 13.93 7.62 15.30
C ALA A 89 13.91 8.74 14.26
N LYS A 90 12.81 8.90 13.51
CA LYS A 90 12.73 9.85 12.40
C LYS A 90 11.30 10.28 12.12
N ILE A 91 11.06 11.55 11.81
CA ILE A 91 9.80 12.00 11.20
C ILE A 91 9.87 11.73 9.70
N LEU A 92 8.89 11.00 9.17
CA LEU A 92 8.85 10.57 7.77
C LEU A 92 8.00 11.48 6.89
N GLY A 93 6.94 12.07 7.44
CA GLY A 93 6.03 12.92 6.70
C GLY A 93 5.12 13.73 7.61
N GLY A 94 4.59 14.83 7.09
CA GLY A 94 3.75 15.77 7.83
C GLY A 94 2.64 16.39 6.98
N GLY A 95 1.62 16.91 7.67
CA GLY A 95 0.40 17.45 7.08
C GLY A 95 -0.73 17.32 8.09
N ILE A 96 -1.95 16.97 7.63
CA ILE A 96 -3.08 16.64 8.51
C ILE A 96 -2.77 15.39 9.36
N SER A 97 -1.95 14.48 8.83
CA SER A 97 -1.37 13.35 9.57
C SER A 97 0.15 13.50 9.68
N LYS A 98 0.72 13.10 10.81
CA LYS A 98 2.17 12.99 11.04
C LYS A 98 2.58 11.53 11.07
N ALA A 99 3.56 11.16 10.25
CA ALA A 99 4.14 9.83 10.24
C ALA A 99 5.54 9.86 10.84
N ALA A 100 5.81 8.97 11.79
CA ALA A 100 7.10 8.85 12.47
C ALA A 100 7.57 7.40 12.53
N LEU A 101 8.84 7.18 12.20
CA LEU A 101 9.53 5.91 12.40
C LEU A 101 9.89 5.74 13.87
N TYR A 102 9.48 4.60 14.42
CA TYR A 102 9.89 4.10 15.72
C TYR A 102 10.70 2.82 15.55
N VAL A 103 11.72 2.67 16.39
CA VAL A 103 12.58 1.48 16.42
C VAL A 103 12.52 0.85 17.80
N GLU A 104 12.40 -0.47 17.85
CA GLU A 104 12.55 -1.23 19.08
C GLU A 104 14.02 -1.57 19.26
N VAL A 105 14.54 -1.33 20.46
CA VAL A 105 15.94 -1.49 20.78
C VAL A 105 16.07 -2.45 21.96
N ASP A 106 16.96 -3.43 21.84
CA ASP A 106 17.32 -4.36 22.92
C ASP A 106 18.38 -3.76 23.88
N ASN A 107 18.71 -4.49 24.94
CA ASN A 107 19.74 -4.09 25.91
C ASN A 107 21.13 -3.87 25.27
N GLY A 108 21.41 -4.53 24.14
CA GLY A 108 22.64 -4.38 23.36
C GLY A 108 22.65 -3.14 22.46
N HIS A 109 21.63 -2.27 22.52
CA HIS A 109 21.42 -1.16 21.60
C HIS A 109 21.22 -1.56 20.14
N ASN A 110 20.87 -2.82 19.87
CA ASN A 110 20.56 -3.28 18.52
C ASN A 110 19.10 -2.97 18.19
N ILE A 111 18.86 -2.54 16.95
CA ILE A 111 17.49 -2.36 16.45
C ILE A 111 16.92 -3.74 16.10
N VAL A 112 15.92 -4.17 16.86
CA VAL A 112 15.26 -5.48 16.69
C VAL A 112 13.96 -5.39 15.92
N ASP A 113 13.30 -4.23 15.91
CA ASP A 113 12.08 -4.01 15.13
C ASP A 113 11.93 -2.54 14.68
N ARG A 114 11.12 -2.32 13.64
CA ARG A 114 10.82 -1.00 13.08
C ARG A 114 9.34 -0.91 12.73
N ILE A 115 8.69 0.15 13.20
CA ILE A 115 7.31 0.47 12.83
C ILE A 115 7.18 1.93 12.44
N VAL A 116 6.16 2.24 11.66
CA VAL A 116 5.72 3.61 11.45
C VAL A 116 4.45 3.85 12.26
N VAL A 117 4.49 4.92 13.05
CA VAL A 117 3.35 5.42 13.81
C VAL A 117 2.79 6.62 13.05
N LYS A 118 1.54 6.51 12.61
CA LYS A 118 0.81 7.58 11.91
C LYS A 118 -0.25 8.14 12.85
N ASP A 119 -0.08 9.40 13.23
CA ASP A 119 -1.03 10.16 14.02
C ASP A 119 -1.82 11.10 13.12
N THR A 120 -3.14 11.00 13.15
CA THR A 120 -4.02 11.91 12.43
C THR A 120 -4.77 12.77 13.44
N LEU A 121 -4.54 14.08 13.37
CA LEU A 121 -5.25 15.06 14.19
C LEU A 121 -6.58 15.41 13.52
N VAL A 122 -7.65 15.38 14.28
CA VAL A 122 -8.98 15.78 13.84
C VAL A 122 -9.43 16.96 14.68
N THR A 123 -10.05 17.95 14.06
CA THR A 123 -10.67 19.03 14.82
C THR A 123 -11.78 18.47 15.71
N SER A 124 -11.94 19.00 16.92
CA SER A 124 -12.98 18.56 17.87
C SER A 124 -14.38 18.60 17.25
N ASN A 125 -14.66 19.59 16.41
CA ASN A 125 -15.91 19.69 15.65
C ASN A 125 -16.14 18.51 14.70
N ASN A 126 -15.10 17.98 14.06
CA ASN A 126 -15.23 16.89 13.09
C ASN A 126 -15.09 15.50 13.74
N TRP A 127 -14.46 15.40 14.91
CA TRP A 127 -14.22 14.12 15.58
C TRP A 127 -15.52 13.36 15.85
N HIS A 128 -16.57 14.02 16.34
CA HIS A 128 -17.86 13.37 16.60
C HIS A 128 -18.89 13.52 15.47
N LYS A 129 -18.72 14.51 14.58
CA LYS A 129 -19.75 14.91 13.60
C LYS A 129 -19.50 14.44 12.18
N ASP A 130 -18.30 13.96 11.85
CA ASP A 130 -17.99 13.46 10.51
C ASP A 130 -18.08 11.92 10.45
N PRO A 131 -19.23 11.34 10.05
CA PRO A 131 -19.38 9.89 9.97
C PRO A 131 -18.45 9.25 8.93
N ARG A 132 -17.89 10.04 7.99
CA ARG A 132 -16.98 9.53 6.97
C ARG A 132 -15.60 9.16 7.52
N ARG A 133 -15.30 9.51 8.78
CA ARG A 133 -14.04 9.18 9.46
C ARG A 133 -14.10 7.90 10.27
N TRP A 134 -15.29 7.31 10.44
CA TRP A 134 -15.52 6.24 11.40
C TRP A 134 -16.25 5.08 10.74
N HIS A 135 -15.76 3.87 10.97
CA HIS A 135 -16.55 2.66 10.81
C HIS A 135 -17.29 2.35 12.13
N GLY A 136 -18.46 1.73 12.04
CA GLY A 136 -19.31 1.45 13.20
C GLY A 136 -20.06 2.68 13.75
N TRP A 137 -20.00 3.82 13.04
CA TRP A 137 -20.75 5.01 13.45
C TRP A 137 -22.26 4.78 13.36
N THR A 138 -22.96 5.06 14.44
CA THR A 138 -24.42 5.18 14.47
C THR A 138 -24.80 6.43 15.27
N GLU A 139 -25.95 7.03 14.97
CA GLU A 139 -26.42 8.28 15.60
C GLU A 139 -26.52 8.15 17.13
N ASN A 140 -26.86 6.95 17.62
CA ASN A 140 -26.97 6.61 19.05
C ASN A 140 -25.85 5.69 19.56
N GLY A 141 -24.85 5.37 18.74
CA GLY A 141 -23.80 4.40 19.07
C GLY A 141 -22.73 4.99 19.96
N LYS A 142 -22.18 4.18 20.86
CA LYS A 142 -21.16 4.67 21.79
C LYS A 142 -19.84 4.94 21.03
N PRO A 143 -19.08 5.97 21.42
CA PRO A 143 -17.80 6.27 20.76
C PRO A 143 -16.83 5.09 20.75
N GLU A 144 -16.82 4.28 21.81
CA GLU A 144 -15.99 3.07 21.97
C GLU A 144 -16.27 1.96 20.95
N ASP A 145 -17.45 1.97 20.31
CA ASP A 145 -17.82 0.97 19.30
C ASP A 145 -17.25 1.29 17.90
N ARG A 146 -16.55 2.42 17.77
CA ARG A 146 -16.12 2.97 16.48
C ARG A 146 -14.62 2.79 16.29
N VAL A 147 -14.23 2.56 15.04
CA VAL A 147 -12.81 2.55 14.63
C VAL A 147 -12.59 3.52 13.47
N PRO A 148 -11.39 4.10 13.30
CA PRO A 148 -11.11 4.99 12.17
C PRO A 148 -11.35 4.27 10.84
N LEU A 149 -12.03 4.93 9.90
CA LEU A 149 -12.33 4.35 8.58
C LEU A 149 -11.04 4.05 7.80
N GLU A 150 -10.01 4.88 7.97
CA GLU A 150 -8.67 4.63 7.43
C GLU A 150 -8.13 3.28 7.91
N TRP A 151 -8.12 3.04 9.23
CA TRP A 151 -7.66 1.77 9.79
C TRP A 151 -8.51 0.59 9.30
N TRP A 152 -9.83 0.76 9.27
CA TRP A 152 -10.76 -0.30 8.89
C TRP A 152 -10.61 -0.74 7.43
N THR A 153 -10.59 0.22 6.51
CA THR A 153 -10.42 -0.06 5.07
C THR A 153 -9.03 -0.62 4.78
N HIS A 154 -7.99 -0.09 5.43
CA HIS A 154 -6.64 -0.66 5.35
C HIS A 154 -6.61 -2.09 5.88
N HIS A 155 -7.23 -2.36 7.03
CA HIS A 155 -7.30 -3.69 7.62
C HIS A 155 -7.93 -4.69 6.66
N LEU A 156 -9.13 -4.41 6.16
CA LEU A 156 -9.84 -5.27 5.20
C LEU A 156 -8.99 -5.58 3.97
N ALA A 157 -8.28 -4.58 3.43
CA ALA A 157 -7.44 -4.78 2.27
C ALA A 157 -6.16 -5.58 2.60
N SER A 158 -5.59 -5.38 3.79
CA SER A 158 -4.32 -6.01 4.22
C SER A 158 -4.44 -7.48 4.66
N ILE A 159 -5.64 -7.96 4.99
CA ILE A 159 -5.84 -9.34 5.47
C ILE A 159 -5.98 -10.38 4.34
N CYS A 160 -5.95 -9.95 3.07
CA CYS A 160 -5.96 -10.85 1.91
C CYS A 160 -4.73 -11.79 1.95
N PRO A 161 -4.92 -13.11 2.16
CA PRO A 161 -3.79 -14.02 2.37
C PRO A 161 -2.97 -14.30 1.09
N GLU A 162 -3.51 -14.06 -0.10
CA GLU A 162 -2.82 -14.37 -1.36
C GLU A 162 -1.65 -13.43 -1.68
N THR A 163 -1.55 -12.29 -1.00
CA THR A 163 -0.60 -11.22 -1.37
C THR A 163 -0.11 -10.45 -0.16
N GLN A 164 1.08 -9.85 -0.29
CA GLN A 164 1.67 -8.99 0.73
C GLN A 164 2.00 -7.59 0.17
N TYR A 165 1.21 -7.17 -0.82
CA TYR A 165 1.36 -5.93 -1.58
C TYR A 165 0.64 -4.72 -0.98
N ILE A 166 -0.06 -4.89 0.13
CA ILE A 166 -0.61 -3.79 0.92
C ILE A 166 0.24 -3.70 2.18
N VAL A 167 0.61 -2.49 2.57
CA VAL A 167 1.38 -2.26 3.80
C VAL A 167 0.64 -2.91 4.98
N ARG A 168 1.35 -3.69 5.77
CA ARG A 168 0.77 -4.43 6.89
C ARG A 168 0.50 -3.52 8.09
N LEU A 169 -0.69 -3.65 8.67
CA LEU A 169 -0.99 -3.10 9.99
C LEU A 169 -0.34 -3.94 11.09
N ARG A 170 0.23 -3.27 12.08
CA ARG A 170 0.96 -3.89 13.20
C ARG A 170 0.10 -4.08 14.45
N GLY A 171 -1.13 -3.58 14.46
CA GLY A 171 -2.06 -3.76 15.57
C GLY A 171 -3.36 -2.97 15.42
N ALA A 172 -4.17 -3.00 16.47
CA ALA A 172 -5.36 -2.18 16.62
C ALA A 172 -5.00 -0.67 16.66
N PRO A 173 -5.91 0.23 16.25
CA PRO A 173 -5.66 1.65 16.32
C PRO A 173 -5.75 2.13 17.78
N ALA A 174 -5.06 3.21 18.11
CA ALA A 174 -5.23 3.89 19.39
C ALA A 174 -6.00 5.21 19.21
N LEU A 175 -6.93 5.48 20.11
CA LEU A 175 -7.79 6.68 20.08
C LEU A 175 -7.54 7.53 21.32
N ASP A 176 -7.16 8.79 21.10
CA ASP A 176 -7.06 9.81 22.14
C ASP A 176 -8.22 10.79 21.98
N TYR A 177 -9.29 10.56 22.75
CA TYR A 177 -10.50 11.39 22.72
C TYR A 177 -10.27 12.81 23.23
N THR A 178 -9.34 12.99 24.17
CA THR A 178 -9.01 14.30 24.74
C THR A 178 -8.33 15.19 23.70
N ARG A 179 -7.40 14.62 22.94
CA ARG A 179 -6.65 15.34 21.89
C ARG A 179 -7.26 15.21 20.49
N CYS A 180 -8.32 14.42 20.32
CA CYS A 180 -8.94 14.10 19.04
C CYS A 180 -7.90 13.56 18.02
N ILE A 181 -7.08 12.62 18.48
CA ILE A 181 -6.05 11.95 17.66
C ILE A 181 -6.42 10.49 17.49
N HIS A 182 -6.38 9.99 16.26
CA HIS A 182 -6.32 8.55 16.03
C HIS A 182 -4.94 8.15 15.50
N ARG A 183 -4.42 7.05 16.05
CA ARG A 183 -3.08 6.52 15.76
C ARG A 183 -3.20 5.16 15.09
N ILE A 184 -2.43 4.99 14.02
CA ILE A 184 -2.31 3.73 13.29
C ILE A 184 -0.85 3.29 13.28
N TYR A 185 -0.63 1.98 13.46
CA TYR A 185 0.68 1.35 13.46
C TYR A 185 0.84 0.51 12.21
N ILE A 186 1.82 0.82 11.37
CA ILE A 186 2.11 0.11 10.12
C ILE A 186 3.55 -0.39 10.09
N GLU A 187 3.81 -1.40 9.27
CA GLU A 187 5.17 -1.85 8.98
C GLU A 187 6.00 -0.73 8.34
N TYR A 188 7.31 -0.76 8.59
CA TYR A 188 8.25 0.14 7.94
C TYR A 188 8.75 -0.46 6.61
N CYS A 189 8.56 0.28 5.52
CA CYS A 189 9.11 -0.06 4.20
C CYS A 189 10.47 0.62 4.03
N SER A 190 11.52 -0.19 3.82
CA SER A 190 12.91 0.26 4.00
C SER A 190 13.56 0.96 2.79
N ARG A 191 12.90 1.00 1.64
CA ARG A 191 13.47 1.44 0.35
C ARG A 191 12.85 2.73 -0.20
N GLY A 192 12.15 3.50 0.62
CA GLY A 192 11.49 4.74 0.19
C GLY A 192 10.17 4.47 -0.52
N ASP A 193 9.83 5.30 -1.50
CA ASP A 193 8.61 5.18 -2.31
C ASP A 193 8.87 5.33 -3.82
N LEU A 194 7.82 5.25 -4.65
CA LEU A 194 7.98 5.39 -6.10
C LEU A 194 8.26 6.84 -6.53
N THR A 195 7.97 7.86 -5.71
CA THR A 195 8.40 9.23 -6.01
C THR A 195 9.92 9.30 -5.98
N ASP A 196 10.57 8.71 -4.98
CA ASP A 196 12.03 8.62 -4.91
C ASP A 196 12.63 7.99 -6.19
N VAL A 197 12.00 6.92 -6.70
CA VAL A 197 12.42 6.25 -7.94
C VAL A 197 12.27 7.18 -9.15
N VAL A 198 11.13 7.85 -9.28
CA VAL A 198 10.87 8.79 -10.38
C VAL A 198 11.85 9.95 -10.36
N GLU A 199 12.11 10.54 -9.19
CA GLU A 199 13.06 11.64 -9.04
C GLU A 199 14.48 11.22 -9.37
N THR A 200 14.91 10.05 -8.86
CA THR A 200 16.24 9.50 -9.16
C THR A 200 16.44 9.30 -10.67
N HIS A 201 15.46 8.73 -11.38
CA HIS A 201 15.55 8.47 -12.82
C HIS A 201 15.24 9.69 -13.70
N ARG A 202 14.73 10.79 -13.14
CA ARG A 202 14.70 12.09 -13.82
C ARG A 202 16.06 12.77 -13.81
N ALA A 203 16.89 12.48 -12.80
CA ALA A 203 18.21 13.07 -12.64
C ALA A 203 19.31 12.37 -13.46
N VAL A 204 19.04 11.17 -13.98
CA VAL A 204 19.99 10.38 -14.78
C VAL A 204 19.39 10.03 -16.15
N PRO A 205 20.22 9.77 -17.19
CA PRO A 205 19.73 9.37 -18.51
C PRO A 205 19.16 7.95 -18.54
N ASP A 206 19.53 7.12 -17.56
CA ASP A 206 19.06 5.75 -17.45
C ASP A 206 17.58 5.71 -17.07
N ARG A 207 16.84 4.86 -17.79
CA ARG A 207 15.40 4.73 -17.63
C ARG A 207 15.08 3.68 -16.59
N VAL A 208 13.91 3.80 -15.95
CA VAL A 208 13.44 2.76 -15.02
C VAL A 208 13.33 1.43 -15.77
N PRO A 209 13.93 0.34 -15.26
CA PRO A 209 13.89 -0.95 -15.93
C PRO A 209 12.46 -1.41 -16.20
N GLN A 210 12.19 -1.83 -17.44
CA GLN A 210 10.86 -2.23 -17.88
C GLN A 210 10.26 -3.35 -17.02
N GLN A 211 11.09 -4.29 -16.55
CA GLN A 211 10.66 -5.39 -15.71
C GLN A 211 10.19 -4.93 -14.34
N PHE A 212 10.83 -3.89 -13.78
CA PHE A 212 10.38 -3.29 -12.53
C PHE A 212 9.04 -2.58 -12.72
N LEU A 213 8.84 -1.89 -13.84
CA LEU A 213 7.55 -1.27 -14.17
C LEU A 213 6.44 -2.31 -14.29
N PHE A 214 6.68 -3.44 -14.95
CA PHE A 214 5.71 -4.55 -15.01
C PHE A 214 5.42 -5.14 -13.65
N PHE A 215 6.42 -5.25 -12.79
CA PHE A 215 6.22 -5.70 -11.42
C PHE A 215 5.29 -4.74 -10.66
N VAL A 216 5.57 -3.44 -10.69
CA VAL A 216 4.71 -2.41 -10.08
C VAL A 216 3.29 -2.47 -10.64
N MET A 217 3.11 -2.58 -11.96
CA MET A 217 1.79 -2.69 -12.59
C MET A 217 1.01 -3.92 -12.11
N LYS A 218 1.68 -5.07 -12.01
CA LYS A 218 1.10 -6.32 -11.51
C LYS A 218 0.63 -6.16 -10.06
N VAL A 219 1.45 -5.55 -9.21
CA VAL A 219 1.12 -5.24 -7.81
C VAL A 219 -0.11 -4.34 -7.71
N LEU A 220 -0.16 -3.26 -8.48
CA LEU A 220 -1.28 -2.33 -8.47
C LEU A 220 -2.58 -2.99 -8.94
N ALA A 221 -2.51 -3.87 -9.94
CA ALA A 221 -3.66 -4.63 -10.42
C ALA A 221 -4.22 -5.56 -9.33
N GLU A 222 -3.35 -6.26 -8.61
CA GLU A 222 -3.77 -7.14 -7.50
C GLU A 222 -4.34 -6.35 -6.33
N CYS A 223 -3.74 -5.22 -5.95
CA CYS A 223 -4.33 -4.32 -4.96
C CYS A 223 -5.71 -3.81 -5.39
N GLY A 224 -5.88 -3.50 -6.69
CA GLY A 224 -7.17 -3.13 -7.27
C GLY A 224 -8.22 -4.24 -7.11
N LEU A 225 -7.87 -5.48 -7.43
CA LEU A 225 -8.75 -6.63 -7.25
C LEU A 225 -9.13 -6.84 -5.78
N ILE A 226 -8.15 -6.76 -4.86
CA ILE A 226 -8.44 -6.87 -3.43
C ILE A 226 -9.44 -5.81 -3.00
N MET A 227 -9.21 -4.55 -3.38
CA MET A 227 -10.10 -3.46 -3.01
C MET A 227 -11.50 -3.63 -3.63
N GLU A 228 -11.60 -4.11 -4.87
CA GLU A 228 -12.87 -4.30 -5.57
C GLU A 228 -13.68 -5.49 -5.05
N GLN A 229 -13.05 -6.64 -4.80
CA GLN A 229 -13.76 -7.90 -4.55
C GLN A 229 -13.28 -8.66 -3.32
N GLY A 230 -12.25 -8.21 -2.60
CA GLY A 230 -11.80 -8.79 -1.33
C GLY A 230 -10.72 -9.85 -1.43
N GLY A 231 -10.38 -10.29 -2.64
CA GLY A 231 -9.34 -11.29 -2.89
C GLY A 231 -8.91 -11.31 -4.36
N ILE A 232 -7.83 -12.01 -4.69
CA ILE A 232 -7.39 -12.13 -6.10
C ILE A 232 -8.29 -13.12 -6.83
N ASN A 233 -8.55 -14.27 -6.21
CA ASN A 233 -9.23 -15.40 -6.85
C ASN A 233 -10.59 -15.72 -6.24
N PHE A 234 -11.08 -14.91 -5.30
CA PHE A 234 -12.39 -15.09 -4.67
C PHE A 234 -13.04 -13.75 -4.37
N ARG A 235 -14.36 -13.80 -4.12
CA ARG A 235 -15.17 -12.65 -3.74
C ARG A 235 -16.09 -13.03 -2.58
N PRO A 236 -15.86 -12.54 -1.35
CA PRO A 236 -16.82 -12.70 -0.25
C PRO A 236 -18.17 -12.07 -0.61
N ASN A 237 -19.26 -12.72 -0.22
CA ASN A 237 -20.61 -12.24 -0.52
C ASN A 237 -20.94 -10.92 0.18
N ASP A 238 -20.31 -10.65 1.32
CA ASP A 238 -20.49 -9.45 2.14
C ASP A 238 -19.40 -8.38 1.90
N TRP A 239 -18.55 -8.57 0.89
CA TRP A 239 -17.50 -7.61 0.58
C TRP A 239 -18.08 -6.26 0.13
N LYS A 240 -17.60 -5.20 0.76
CA LYS A 240 -17.82 -3.82 0.33
C LYS A 240 -16.60 -3.33 -0.44
N GLN A 241 -16.83 -2.77 -1.62
CA GLN A 241 -15.77 -2.22 -2.45
C GLN A 241 -15.04 -1.12 -1.68
N ILE A 242 -13.71 -1.18 -1.67
CA ILE A 242 -12.85 -0.15 -1.11
C ILE A 242 -12.43 0.77 -2.25
N ILE A 243 -12.68 2.07 -2.11
CA ILE A 243 -12.21 3.07 -3.07
C ILE A 243 -11.12 3.90 -2.41
N HIS A 244 -9.87 3.71 -2.83
CA HIS A 244 -8.70 4.37 -2.22
C HIS A 244 -8.66 5.90 -2.41
N ARG A 245 -9.09 6.37 -3.59
CA ARG A 245 -9.12 7.79 -4.02
C ARG A 245 -7.78 8.55 -4.09
N ASP A 246 -6.64 7.92 -3.79
CA ASP A 246 -5.34 8.61 -3.78
C ASP A 246 -4.21 7.70 -4.26
N LEU A 247 -4.39 7.05 -5.41
CA LEU A 247 -3.34 6.25 -6.03
C LEU A 247 -2.32 7.17 -6.72
N LYS A 248 -1.13 7.28 -6.13
CA LYS A 248 0.00 8.09 -6.61
C LYS A 248 1.34 7.46 -6.19
N PRO A 249 2.46 7.82 -6.83
CA PRO A 249 3.77 7.23 -6.53
C PRO A 249 4.17 7.30 -5.05
N ASP A 250 3.87 8.41 -4.36
CA ASP A 250 4.18 8.61 -2.93
C ASP A 250 3.46 7.60 -2.01
N ASN A 251 2.32 7.06 -2.47
CA ASN A 251 1.54 6.08 -1.73
C ASN A 251 1.92 4.63 -2.09
N ILE A 252 2.94 4.43 -2.93
CA ILE A 252 3.51 3.11 -3.24
C ILE A 252 4.90 3.01 -2.60
N LEU A 253 4.93 2.48 -1.38
CA LEU A 253 6.17 2.29 -0.63
C LEU A 253 6.95 1.10 -1.17
N LEU A 254 8.27 1.14 -1.01
CA LEU A 254 9.19 0.11 -1.44
C LEU A 254 9.85 -0.53 -0.22
N ASP A 255 9.86 -1.86 -0.18
CA ASP A 255 10.57 -2.62 0.86
C ASP A 255 11.63 -3.55 0.28
N ALA A 256 12.35 -4.24 1.16
CA ALA A 256 13.36 -5.21 0.77
C ALA A 256 12.82 -6.23 -0.25
N SER A 257 13.67 -6.56 -1.23
CA SER A 257 13.39 -7.59 -2.22
C SER A 257 13.12 -8.92 -1.55
N ARG A 258 12.21 -9.69 -2.13
CA ARG A 258 11.81 -10.98 -1.59
C ARG A 258 12.48 -12.12 -2.35
N PRO A 259 13.19 -13.04 -1.66
CA PRO A 259 13.84 -14.18 -2.33
C PRO A 259 12.85 -15.07 -3.09
N ASP A 260 11.63 -15.18 -2.58
CA ASP A 260 10.54 -15.99 -3.13
C ASP A 260 9.74 -15.30 -4.24
N HIS A 261 9.92 -13.99 -4.46
CA HIS A 261 9.10 -13.22 -5.39
C HIS A 261 9.84 -11.99 -5.94
N PHE A 262 10.20 -12.02 -7.23
CA PHE A 262 10.99 -10.97 -7.90
C PHE A 262 12.24 -10.54 -7.11
N PRO A 263 13.21 -11.43 -6.89
CA PRO A 263 14.34 -11.20 -5.97
C PRO A 263 15.29 -10.06 -6.40
N LEU A 264 15.20 -9.60 -7.65
CA LEU A 264 16.02 -8.51 -8.18
C LEU A 264 15.49 -7.13 -7.81
N TRP A 265 14.20 -7.01 -7.45
CA TRP A 265 13.52 -5.72 -7.32
C TRP A 265 13.03 -5.49 -5.90
N PRO A 266 13.05 -4.23 -5.41
CA PRO A 266 12.38 -3.91 -4.15
C PRO A 266 10.88 -4.20 -4.27
N GLN A 267 10.27 -4.61 -3.17
CA GLN A 267 8.86 -5.01 -3.11
C GLN A 267 7.97 -3.76 -3.03
N PRO A 268 7.14 -3.43 -4.05
CA PRO A 268 6.20 -2.34 -3.94
C PRO A 268 4.99 -2.74 -3.08
N LYS A 269 4.53 -1.81 -2.25
CA LYS A 269 3.41 -1.96 -1.34
C LYS A 269 2.52 -0.72 -1.37
N LEU A 270 1.22 -0.91 -1.58
CA LEU A 270 0.23 0.16 -1.50
C LEU A 270 0.01 0.58 -0.04
N ALA A 271 0.05 1.89 0.20
CA ALA A 271 -0.11 2.53 1.49
C ALA A 271 -1.12 3.68 1.43
N ASP A 272 -1.42 4.23 2.60
CA ASP A 272 -2.24 5.43 2.80
C ASP A 272 -3.71 5.34 2.40
N PHE A 273 -4.49 4.67 3.23
CA PHE A 273 -5.95 4.59 3.12
C PHE A 273 -6.66 5.80 3.76
N GLY A 274 -5.97 6.91 4.02
CA GLY A 274 -6.54 8.09 4.71
C GLY A 274 -7.70 8.75 3.96
N LEU A 275 -7.75 8.57 2.64
CA LEU A 275 -8.87 8.99 1.79
C LEU A 275 -9.76 7.83 1.34
N ALA A 276 -9.52 6.61 1.80
CA ALA A 276 -10.30 5.45 1.38
C ALA A 276 -11.71 5.47 1.97
N PHE A 277 -12.66 4.84 1.27
CA PHE A 277 -14.01 4.63 1.79
C PHE A 277 -14.63 3.34 1.26
N LEU A 278 -15.70 2.87 1.92
CA LEU A 278 -16.46 1.68 1.53
C LEU A 278 -17.68 2.05 0.68
N THR A 279 -17.98 1.25 -0.33
CA THR A 279 -19.17 1.37 -1.17
C THR A 279 -19.66 0.01 -1.67
N THR A 280 -20.79 0.02 -2.37
CA THR A 280 -21.37 -1.15 -3.04
C THR A 280 -21.73 -0.77 -4.47
N PRO A 281 -21.88 -1.74 -5.39
CA PRO A 281 -22.33 -1.46 -6.75
C PRO A 281 -23.66 -0.70 -6.81
N ASP A 282 -24.56 -0.98 -5.86
CA ASP A 282 -25.91 -0.38 -5.78
C ASP A 282 -25.95 0.92 -4.94
N ASP A 283 -24.80 1.46 -4.55
CA ASP A 283 -24.72 2.67 -3.73
C ASP A 283 -25.12 3.91 -4.55
N PRO A 284 -26.26 4.57 -4.25
CA PRO A 284 -26.73 5.72 -5.03
C PRO A 284 -25.80 6.93 -4.91
N ALA A 285 -24.92 6.95 -3.90
CA ALA A 285 -23.93 8.00 -3.68
C ALA A 285 -22.62 7.78 -4.46
N ASN A 286 -22.47 6.62 -5.11
CA ASN A 286 -21.31 6.21 -5.89
C ASN A 286 -21.53 6.48 -7.40
N PRO A 287 -20.59 7.12 -8.14
CA PRO A 287 -19.36 7.76 -7.67
C PRO A 287 -19.52 9.25 -7.31
N VAL A 288 -20.60 9.91 -7.71
CA VAL A 288 -20.66 11.38 -7.84
C VAL A 288 -20.49 12.11 -6.50
N THR A 289 -21.28 11.74 -5.48
CA THR A 289 -21.21 12.41 -4.17
C THR A 289 -20.03 11.95 -3.32
N ARG A 290 -19.56 10.71 -3.50
CA ARG A 290 -18.43 10.17 -2.73
C ARG A 290 -17.06 10.57 -3.29
N ASN A 291 -16.94 10.89 -4.57
CA ASN A 291 -15.66 11.31 -5.20
C ASN A 291 -15.44 12.82 -5.24
N SER A 292 -16.40 13.63 -4.80
CA SER A 292 -16.28 15.09 -4.84
C SER A 292 -15.25 15.60 -3.83
N GLY A 293 -14.24 16.34 -4.30
CA GLY A 293 -13.36 17.14 -3.45
C GLY A 293 -12.22 16.41 -2.73
N ALA A 294 -11.98 15.12 -2.98
CA ALA A 294 -10.87 14.35 -2.38
C ALA A 294 -9.86 13.87 -3.44
N GLY A 295 -8.62 13.61 -3.01
CA GLY A 295 -7.52 13.11 -3.83
C GLY A 295 -6.54 14.21 -4.30
N THR A 296 -5.39 13.76 -4.80
CA THR A 296 -4.28 14.63 -5.23
C THR A 296 -4.45 15.12 -6.67
N VAL A 297 -4.40 16.44 -6.89
CA VAL A 297 -4.46 17.08 -8.22
C VAL A 297 -3.37 16.49 -9.13
N GLY A 298 -3.71 16.24 -10.40
CA GLY A 298 -2.83 15.58 -11.36
C GLY A 298 -2.86 14.05 -11.32
N TYR A 299 -3.41 13.44 -10.26
CA TYR A 299 -3.66 12.00 -10.15
C TYR A 299 -5.15 11.65 -10.16
N LEU A 300 -6.02 12.67 -10.16
CA LEU A 300 -7.46 12.47 -10.24
C LEU A 300 -7.88 11.88 -11.60
N PRO A 301 -8.90 11.02 -11.65
CA PRO A 301 -9.53 10.63 -12.90
C PRO A 301 -10.06 11.87 -13.65
N PRO A 302 -10.03 11.89 -15.00
CA PRO A 302 -10.43 13.06 -15.78
C PRO A 302 -11.83 13.59 -15.44
N ARG A 303 -12.78 12.69 -15.17
CA ARG A 303 -14.15 13.06 -14.79
C ARG A 303 -14.21 13.80 -13.45
N THR A 304 -13.34 13.49 -12.51
CA THR A 304 -13.30 14.12 -11.18
C THR A 304 -12.62 15.48 -11.23
N GLU A 305 -11.57 15.62 -12.06
CA GLU A 305 -10.88 16.90 -12.27
C GLU A 305 -11.82 17.97 -12.87
N LEU A 306 -12.65 17.58 -13.84
CA LEU A 306 -13.62 18.48 -14.48
C LEU A 306 -14.74 18.95 -13.54
N LEU A 307 -15.02 18.23 -12.45
CA LEU A 307 -16.05 18.60 -11.47
C LEU A 307 -15.52 19.57 -10.39
N ARG A 308 -14.23 19.93 -10.42
CA ARG A 308 -13.61 20.90 -9.51
C ARG A 308 -13.50 22.33 -10.08
N GLN A 309 -13.72 22.51 -11.39
CA GLN A 309 -13.72 23.81 -12.08
C GLN A 309 -15.13 24.41 -12.12
#